data_AF-A0AAW6NF59-F1
#
_entry.id   AF-A0AAW6NF59-F1
#
_cell.length_a   1.000
_cell.length_b   1.000
_cell.length_c   1.000
_cell.angle_alpha   90.00
_cell.angle_beta   90.00
_cell.angle_gamma   90.00
#
_symmetry.space_group_name_H-M   'P 1'
#
loop_
_entity.id
_entity.type
_entity.pdbx_description
1 polymer ?
#
loop_
_entity_poly.entity_id
_entity_poly.type
_entity_poly.pdbx_seq_one_letter_code
_entity_poly.pdbx_strand_id
1 'polypeptide(L)'
;MTTDRLKPCTHSDPDTCEPWCGRDPTQGRMLGIFFDPPMAIARVGRSKEPMPAYRWKLDENPARGVQTMIEPAPSLIETSVKGNGHHPFTLKVQTPLRVTFKDRHGKIKPVAPFFELWARLQDPDGTVVQVPVTRHFLEKRGTSLKHLQFTVEAANRKAESRTKLASCAAVARKVFAADHYKTHHLDAISPHTEGQVPLVREDAPLPLGKIRTFKENLENISCKTRLDQVRIRFIPGKGDSFGPPEAAKAPASPLPAGGFEPPMTEYGPIHKMTRKENRILSSDTPWSGYNFRTDNTPKWPTPMDSYDGARVGSGNGWGLIDDTCDLVLTAQIAVEGKAHVAQARAMAGPPDFAPDKRPMYSIQDELEDRDLPPATLDIDETPLEILDLFRRIFETASLINLDQRRSWALDGNAQLLGEPDENDPDWDAGITPHLGPKSMRESDAPYASLVPEYTPGQGDTIEPRSGANDRLPYTQVVQQVHARMCDSPILRAFLLRDPDRLRRIVRPPFAHVAELAKIPGVQKGPSVDFGANGPDDIEFRDPRVTIAQTYDMRMPPYMRHSMGVPLSVTRRQYDLLMKYIEKLEGEWKHSVQPQVDTPAAEEKA
;
A
#
# COMPACT_ATOMS: atom_id res chain seq x y z
N MET A 1 0.35 13.92 11.14
CA MET A 1 1.18 14.06 12.36
C MET A 1 2.38 14.91 12.02
N THR A 2 2.43 16.16 12.47
CA THR A 2 3.67 16.93 12.46
C THR A 2 4.69 16.16 13.28
N THR A 3 5.69 15.60 12.63
CA THR A 3 6.98 15.42 13.29
C THR A 3 7.44 16.83 13.63
N ASP A 4 7.06 17.30 14.82
CA ASP A 4 8.01 18.09 15.60
C ASP A 4 9.29 17.29 15.50
N ARG A 5 10.21 17.73 14.62
CA ARG A 5 11.55 17.19 14.54
C ARG A 5 12.08 17.38 15.94
N LEU A 6 12.00 16.32 16.76
CA LEU A 6 12.58 16.24 18.07
C LEU A 6 13.98 16.81 17.91
N LYS A 7 14.28 17.91 18.61
CA LYS A 7 15.60 18.54 18.54
C LYS A 7 16.63 17.41 18.71
N PRO A 8 17.56 17.21 17.77
CA PRO A 8 18.53 16.14 17.87
C PRO A 8 19.31 16.34 19.17
N CYS A 9 19.39 15.29 19.98
CA CYS A 9 20.17 15.33 21.20
C CYS A 9 21.64 15.38 20.84
N THR A 10 22.26 16.53 21.01
CA THR A 10 23.69 16.72 20.76
C THR A 10 24.48 16.10 21.90
N HIS A 11 24.92 14.85 21.74
CA HIS A 11 25.97 14.27 22.58
C HIS A 11 27.23 14.04 21.73
N SER A 12 28.41 14.10 22.37
CA SER A 12 29.72 13.91 21.73
C SER A 12 30.05 12.43 21.47
N ASP A 13 29.30 11.51 22.05
CA ASP A 13 29.49 10.07 21.94
C ASP A 13 28.24 9.39 21.31
N PRO A 14 28.37 8.82 20.10
CA PRO A 14 27.28 8.16 19.38
C PRO A 14 26.91 6.77 19.92
N ASP A 15 27.63 6.26 20.92
CA ASP A 15 27.30 5.00 21.61
C ASP A 15 26.53 5.23 22.93
N THR A 16 26.36 6.48 23.36
CA THR A 16 25.47 6.84 24.49
C THR A 16 24.03 6.98 24.00
N CYS A 17 23.08 6.41 24.76
CA CYS A 17 21.78 6.08 24.19
C CYS A 17 20.93 7.26 23.76
N GLU A 18 20.90 7.52 22.46
CA GLU A 18 19.76 8.08 21.75
C GLU A 18 18.65 6.99 21.75
N PRO A 19 17.39 7.27 22.16
CA PRO A 19 16.72 8.56 22.32
C PRO A 19 16.76 9.19 23.73
N TRP A 20 17.66 8.75 24.60
CA TRP A 20 17.66 9.10 26.02
C TRP A 20 18.59 10.24 26.40
N CYS A 21 19.50 10.66 25.52
CA CYS A 21 20.29 11.88 25.72
C CYS A 21 21.02 11.90 27.09
N GLY A 22 21.50 10.75 27.57
CA GLY A 22 22.14 10.61 28.89
C GLY A 22 21.19 10.69 30.10
N ARG A 23 19.88 10.56 29.91
CA ARG A 23 18.86 10.70 30.96
C ARG A 23 18.49 9.35 31.58
N ASP A 24 18.16 9.38 32.88
CA ASP A 24 17.61 8.22 33.59
C ASP A 24 16.19 7.94 33.07
N PRO A 25 15.96 6.77 32.44
CA PRO A 25 14.67 6.39 31.86
C PRO A 25 13.52 6.31 32.86
N THR A 26 13.84 6.34 34.16
CA THR A 26 12.90 6.13 35.25
C THR A 26 12.43 7.43 35.91
N GLN A 27 13.01 8.58 35.54
CA GLN A 27 12.63 9.91 36.05
C GLN A 27 11.51 10.54 35.22
N GLY A 28 10.94 11.64 35.72
CA GLY A 28 9.89 12.38 35.04
C GLY A 28 8.48 11.80 35.22
N ARG A 29 7.47 12.63 34.95
CA ARG A 29 6.05 12.27 35.04
C ARG A 29 5.63 11.49 33.81
N MET A 30 4.97 10.36 33.99
CA MET A 30 4.45 9.58 32.87
C MET A 30 3.21 10.25 32.25
N LEU A 31 3.28 10.54 30.95
CA LEU A 31 2.16 11.09 30.18
C LEU A 31 1.30 10.00 29.54
N GLY A 32 1.92 8.90 29.09
CA GLY A 32 1.22 7.80 28.42
C GLY A 32 2.15 6.71 27.93
N ILE A 33 1.55 5.65 27.37
CA ILE A 33 2.24 4.61 26.59
C ILE A 33 1.79 4.65 25.13
N PHE A 34 2.62 4.16 24.23
CA PHE A 34 2.30 3.97 22.82
C PHE A 34 3.07 2.79 22.24
N PHE A 35 2.60 2.25 21.12
CA PHE A 35 3.33 1.26 20.35
C PHE A 35 4.07 1.92 19.19
N ASP A 36 5.25 1.41 18.90
CA ASP A 36 6.00 1.74 17.68
C ASP A 36 6.41 0.43 16.97
N PRO A 37 6.03 0.22 15.70
CA PRO A 37 5.10 1.06 14.93
C PRO A 37 3.65 0.99 15.46
N PRO A 38 2.83 2.02 15.27
CA PRO A 38 1.39 1.98 15.62
C PRO A 38 0.57 1.13 14.65
N MET A 39 1.12 0.82 13.47
CA MET A 39 0.51 0.00 12.44
C MET A 39 1.58 -0.82 11.72
N ALA A 40 1.30 -2.11 11.44
CA ALA A 40 2.19 -2.94 10.64
C ALA A 40 1.44 -3.85 9.66
N ILE A 41 2.06 -4.12 8.52
CA ILE A 41 1.54 -5.08 7.53
C ILE A 41 2.22 -6.43 7.75
N ALA A 42 1.45 -7.43 8.17
CA ALA A 42 1.89 -8.82 8.21
C ALA A 42 1.59 -9.49 6.86
N ARG A 43 2.38 -10.50 6.49
CA ARG A 43 2.14 -11.28 5.27
C ARG A 43 2.05 -12.75 5.61
N VAL A 44 1.00 -13.41 5.14
CA VAL A 44 0.79 -14.85 5.39
C VAL A 44 1.89 -15.70 4.78
N GLY A 45 2.15 -16.87 5.38
CA GLY A 45 3.17 -17.79 4.87
C GLY A 45 3.18 -19.13 5.60
N ARG A 46 3.35 -20.22 4.84
CA ARG A 46 3.32 -21.59 5.35
C ARG A 46 4.58 -22.01 6.12
N SER A 47 5.66 -21.25 6.02
CA SER A 47 6.89 -21.57 6.77
C SER A 47 6.70 -21.34 8.26
N LYS A 48 7.45 -22.10 9.07
CA LYS A 48 7.59 -21.82 10.51
C LYS A 48 8.62 -20.72 10.78
N GLU A 49 9.47 -20.41 9.79
CA GLU A 49 10.52 -19.40 9.86
C GLU A 49 9.99 -18.08 9.29
N PRO A 50 9.91 -17.00 10.08
CA PRO A 50 9.52 -15.70 9.56
C PRO A 50 10.55 -15.10 8.60
N MET A 51 10.10 -14.17 7.77
CA MET A 51 10.93 -13.40 6.86
C MET A 51 11.95 -12.56 7.65
N PRO A 52 13.25 -12.59 7.30
CA PRO A 52 14.20 -11.62 7.82
C PRO A 52 13.89 -10.21 7.30
N ALA A 53 14.29 -9.19 8.05
CA ALA A 53 14.19 -7.81 7.63
C ALA A 53 15.12 -7.55 6.43
N TYR A 54 14.68 -6.64 5.58
CA TYR A 54 15.43 -6.09 4.46
C TYR A 54 15.07 -4.63 4.30
N ARG A 55 15.93 -3.87 3.61
CA ARG A 55 15.69 -2.47 3.27
C ARG A 55 15.84 -2.26 1.77
N TRP A 56 15.15 -1.25 1.25
CA TRP A 56 15.39 -0.79 -0.10
C TRP A 56 16.73 -0.10 -0.19
N LYS A 57 17.40 -0.32 -1.30
CA LYS A 57 18.61 0.36 -1.71
C LYS A 57 18.52 0.64 -3.20
N LEU A 58 19.03 1.77 -3.63
CA LEU A 58 19.16 2.08 -5.04
C LEU A 58 20.37 1.33 -5.62
N ASP A 59 20.19 0.65 -6.75
CA ASP A 59 21.31 0.17 -7.56
C ASP A 59 21.92 1.37 -8.29
N GLU A 60 23.14 1.74 -7.91
CA GLU A 60 23.87 2.83 -8.55
C GLU A 60 24.56 2.36 -9.85
N ASN A 61 24.44 1.08 -10.24
CA ASN A 61 25.04 0.58 -11.47
C ASN A 61 24.36 1.19 -12.71
N PRO A 62 25.05 2.06 -13.48
CA PRO A 62 24.46 2.74 -14.62
C PRO A 62 24.04 1.78 -15.73
N ALA A 63 24.71 0.64 -15.87
CA ALA A 63 24.42 -0.36 -16.91
C ALA A 63 23.12 -1.14 -16.65
N ARG A 64 22.57 -1.06 -15.43
CA ARG A 64 21.32 -1.75 -15.03
C ARG A 64 20.12 -0.82 -14.89
N GLY A 65 20.31 0.47 -15.16
CA GLY A 65 19.25 1.47 -15.17
C GLY A 65 18.66 1.69 -13.78
N VAL A 66 19.46 2.25 -12.87
CA VAL A 66 19.09 2.76 -11.52
C VAL A 66 17.77 2.19 -10.97
N GLN A 67 17.84 0.98 -10.41
CA GLN A 67 16.66 0.24 -9.94
C GLN A 67 16.63 0.15 -8.41
N THR A 68 15.43 0.05 -7.86
CA THR A 68 15.28 -0.38 -6.47
C THR A 68 15.70 -1.84 -6.33
N MET A 69 16.55 -2.12 -5.34
CA MET A 69 16.94 -3.44 -4.88
C MET A 69 16.60 -3.59 -3.41
N ILE A 70 16.64 -4.83 -2.94
CA ILE A 70 16.58 -5.15 -1.51
C ILE A 70 17.93 -5.63 -1.02
N GLU A 71 18.29 -5.24 0.20
CA GLU A 71 19.45 -5.80 0.90
C GLU A 71 19.08 -6.27 2.32
N PRO A 72 19.75 -7.32 2.84
CA PRO A 72 19.52 -7.78 4.20
C PRO A 72 19.67 -6.67 5.24
N ALA A 73 18.77 -6.64 6.22
CA ALA A 73 18.82 -5.72 7.35
C ALA A 73 18.89 -6.49 8.69
N PRO A 74 19.37 -5.84 9.77
CA PRO A 74 19.34 -6.41 11.11
C PRO A 74 17.94 -6.94 11.46
N SER A 75 17.87 -8.21 11.82
CA SER A 75 16.62 -8.92 12.09
C SER A 75 16.58 -9.43 13.52
N LEU A 76 15.40 -9.36 14.14
CA LEU A 76 15.15 -9.99 15.44
C LEU A 76 14.84 -11.48 15.24
N ILE A 77 15.72 -12.32 15.76
CA ILE A 77 15.61 -13.79 15.71
C ILE A 77 15.26 -14.32 17.10
N GLU A 78 14.30 -15.23 17.14
CA GLU A 78 13.82 -15.83 18.37
C GLU A 78 14.68 -17.03 18.77
N THR A 79 15.09 -17.08 20.03
CA THR A 79 15.85 -18.20 20.60
C THR A 79 15.13 -18.74 21.83
N SER A 80 14.92 -20.05 21.89
CA SER A 80 14.35 -20.70 23.09
C SER A 80 15.36 -20.63 24.24
N VAL A 81 14.97 -20.05 25.37
CA VAL A 81 15.82 -19.98 26.58
C VAL A 81 16.22 -21.37 27.07
N LYS A 82 15.34 -22.37 26.88
CA LYS A 82 15.57 -23.76 27.27
C LYS A 82 16.39 -24.57 26.25
N GLY A 83 16.78 -23.98 25.12
CA GLY A 83 17.46 -24.68 24.01
C GLY A 83 16.62 -25.74 23.26
N ASN A 84 15.39 -26.03 23.69
CA ASN A 84 14.56 -27.11 23.14
C ASN A 84 13.51 -26.63 22.11
N GLY A 85 13.56 -25.36 21.70
CA GLY A 85 12.58 -24.79 20.77
C GLY A 85 11.22 -24.46 21.39
N HIS A 86 11.10 -24.51 22.72
CA HIS A 86 9.90 -24.14 23.46
C HIS A 86 10.10 -22.86 24.28
N HIS A 87 8.98 -22.26 24.68
CA HIS A 87 8.95 -21.04 25.47
C HIS A 87 9.61 -21.23 26.87
N PRO A 88 10.09 -20.15 27.50
CA PRO A 88 10.10 -18.77 26.99
C PRO A 88 11.14 -18.55 25.89
N PHE A 89 10.84 -17.61 25.00
CA PHE A 89 11.76 -17.16 23.96
C PHE A 89 12.42 -15.85 24.38
N THR A 90 13.67 -15.67 23.97
CA THR A 90 14.39 -14.39 23.99
C THR A 90 14.74 -13.98 22.57
N LEU A 91 15.18 -12.74 22.37
CA LEU A 91 15.53 -12.21 21.05
C LEU A 91 17.03 -12.04 20.91
N LYS A 92 17.52 -12.16 19.68
CA LYS A 92 18.88 -11.82 19.25
C LYS A 92 18.82 -11.04 17.95
N VAL A 93 19.83 -10.20 17.71
CA VAL A 93 19.97 -9.49 16.43
C VAL A 93 20.88 -10.31 15.52
N GLN A 94 20.43 -10.54 14.29
CA GLN A 94 21.22 -11.18 13.25
C GLN A 94 20.94 -10.50 11.91
N THR A 95 22.00 -10.23 11.14
CA THR A 95 21.87 -9.82 9.74
C THR A 95 22.23 -11.00 8.85
N PRO A 96 21.28 -11.56 8.07
CA PRO A 96 21.60 -12.68 7.20
C PRO A 96 22.46 -12.22 6.02
N LEU A 97 23.27 -13.10 5.45
CA LEU A 97 24.10 -12.80 4.26
C LEU A 97 23.26 -12.54 3.00
N ARG A 98 22.03 -13.09 2.95
CA ARG A 98 21.08 -12.91 1.85
C ARG A 98 19.64 -13.04 2.36
N VAL A 99 18.72 -12.35 1.71
CA VAL A 99 17.27 -12.48 1.96
C VAL A 99 16.78 -13.75 1.26
N THR A 100 16.03 -14.60 1.98
CA THR A 100 15.45 -15.84 1.44
C THR A 100 13.95 -15.85 1.71
N PHE A 101 13.15 -15.78 0.63
CA PHE A 101 11.69 -15.68 0.73
C PHE A 101 10.98 -17.01 1.04
N LYS A 102 11.67 -18.12 0.80
CA LYS A 102 11.20 -19.47 1.07
C LYS A 102 12.15 -20.17 2.04
N ASP A 103 11.61 -21.07 2.85
CA ASP A 103 12.42 -21.99 3.64
C ASP A 103 13.03 -23.12 2.79
N ARG A 104 13.84 -23.97 3.43
CA ARG A 104 14.48 -25.14 2.79
C ARG A 104 13.50 -26.15 2.19
N HIS A 105 12.21 -26.09 2.56
CA HIS A 105 11.15 -26.95 2.03
C HIS A 105 10.31 -26.23 0.96
N GLY A 106 10.75 -25.06 0.49
CA GLY A 106 10.07 -24.27 -0.53
C GLY A 106 8.82 -23.53 -0.02
N LYS A 107 8.58 -23.48 1.30
CA LYS A 107 7.42 -22.77 1.86
C LYS A 107 7.72 -21.29 2.02
N ILE A 108 6.76 -20.45 1.64
CA ILE A 108 6.86 -19.00 1.78
C ILE A 108 6.97 -18.63 3.27
N LYS A 109 7.95 -17.78 3.59
CA LYS A 109 8.15 -17.23 4.94
C LYS A 109 7.14 -16.12 5.22
N PRO A 110 6.40 -16.16 6.35
CA PRO A 110 5.50 -15.08 6.71
C PRO A 110 6.28 -13.83 7.13
N VAL A 111 5.75 -12.64 6.82
CA VAL A 111 6.22 -11.39 7.44
C VAL A 111 5.46 -11.25 8.76
N ALA A 112 6.19 -11.33 9.87
CA ALA A 112 5.65 -11.38 11.22
C ALA A 112 6.17 -10.20 12.05
N PRO A 113 5.45 -9.06 12.08
CA PRO A 113 5.93 -7.80 12.65
C PRO A 113 6.06 -7.84 14.17
N PHE A 114 6.94 -6.99 14.67
CA PHE A 114 7.07 -6.68 16.09
C PHE A 114 6.41 -5.35 16.40
N PHE A 115 5.84 -5.24 17.58
CA PHE A 115 5.31 -4.02 18.18
C PHE A 115 6.10 -3.77 19.47
N GLU A 116 6.79 -2.65 19.52
CA GLU A 116 7.61 -2.26 20.66
C GLU A 116 6.81 -1.30 21.54
N LEU A 117 6.82 -1.52 22.85
CA LEU A 117 6.08 -0.65 23.77
C LEU A 117 6.99 0.47 24.29
N TRP A 118 6.48 1.70 24.21
CA TRP A 118 7.15 2.92 24.61
C TRP A 118 6.27 3.70 25.60
N ALA A 119 6.89 4.55 26.41
CA ALA A 119 6.24 5.54 27.25
C ALA A 119 6.69 6.95 26.86
N ARG A 120 5.83 7.93 27.12
CA ARG A 120 6.15 9.37 27.03
C ARG A 120 6.31 9.89 28.45
N LEU A 121 7.44 10.48 28.75
CA LEU A 121 7.73 11.10 30.04
C LEU A 121 7.88 12.60 29.88
N GLN A 122 7.41 13.36 30.86
CA GLN A 122 7.65 14.78 30.99
C GLN A 122 8.61 15.05 32.13
N ASP A 123 9.73 15.68 31.83
CA ASP A 123 10.72 16.11 32.82
C ASP A 123 10.26 17.36 33.58
N PRO A 124 10.88 17.71 34.72
CA PRO A 124 10.53 18.90 35.50
C PRO A 124 10.67 20.22 34.73
N ASP A 125 11.51 20.26 33.70
CA ASP A 125 11.69 21.40 32.80
C ASP A 125 10.58 21.51 31.73
N GLY A 126 9.64 20.55 31.71
CA GLY A 126 8.54 20.47 30.75
C GLY A 126 8.87 19.68 29.47
N THR A 127 10.13 19.29 29.25
CA THR A 127 10.55 18.52 28.07
C THR A 127 9.90 17.15 28.03
N VAL A 128 9.42 16.73 26.86
CA VAL A 128 8.83 15.39 26.66
C VAL A 128 9.81 14.48 25.95
N VAL A 129 10.07 13.31 26.54
CA VAL A 129 10.96 12.27 26.00
C VAL A 129 10.24 10.94 25.82
N GLN A 130 10.73 10.13 24.88
CA GLN A 130 10.19 8.79 24.58
C GLN A 130 11.14 7.71 25.07
N VAL A 131 10.59 6.72 25.76
CA VAL A 131 11.35 5.75 26.55
C VAL A 131 10.81 4.33 26.30
N PRO A 132 11.59 3.31 25.94
CA PRO A 132 11.11 1.93 25.91
C PRO A 132 10.62 1.49 27.28
N VAL A 133 9.48 0.80 27.28
CA VAL A 133 8.96 0.14 28.46
C VAL A 133 9.74 -1.16 28.66
N THR A 134 10.39 -1.29 29.81
CA THR A 134 11.18 -2.47 30.21
C THR A 134 10.73 -2.96 31.58
N ARG A 135 11.16 -4.17 31.97
CA ARG A 135 10.95 -4.64 33.36
C ARG A 135 11.49 -3.64 34.38
N HIS A 136 12.72 -3.18 34.18
CA HIS A 136 13.39 -2.24 35.09
C HIS A 136 12.61 -0.92 35.22
N PHE A 137 12.15 -0.37 34.09
CA PHE A 137 11.33 0.84 34.07
C PHE A 137 10.05 0.68 34.90
N LEU A 138 9.36 -0.46 34.75
CA LEU A 138 8.13 -0.74 35.48
C LEU A 138 8.37 -0.92 36.99
N GLU A 139 9.41 -1.67 37.37
CA GLU A 139 9.77 -1.91 38.78
C GLU A 139 10.12 -0.61 39.51
N LYS A 140 10.87 0.28 38.86
CA LYS A 140 11.21 1.59 39.42
C LYS A 140 10.00 2.50 39.64
N ARG A 141 8.90 2.27 38.93
CA ARG A 141 7.62 2.98 39.10
C ARG A 141 6.61 2.22 39.96
N GLY A 142 7.07 1.25 40.75
CA GLY A 142 6.23 0.50 41.69
C GLY A 142 5.23 -0.44 41.04
N THR A 143 5.45 -0.83 39.78
CA THR A 143 4.62 -1.81 39.06
C THR A 143 5.49 -2.94 38.49
N SER A 144 4.92 -3.84 37.68
CA SER A 144 5.69 -4.91 37.05
C SER A 144 5.01 -5.44 35.78
N LEU A 145 5.70 -6.33 35.06
CA LEU A 145 5.19 -6.93 33.82
C LEU A 145 3.85 -7.66 34.00
N LYS A 146 3.57 -8.21 35.19
CA LYS A 146 2.31 -8.89 35.49
C LYS A 146 1.08 -7.95 35.47
N HIS A 147 1.32 -6.65 35.68
CA HIS A 147 0.28 -5.62 35.65
C HIS A 147 0.12 -4.96 34.27
N LEU A 148 1.06 -5.20 33.36
CA LEU A 148 0.94 -4.80 31.97
C LEU A 148 0.11 -5.86 31.24
N GLN A 149 -1.14 -5.54 30.93
CA GLN A 149 -2.06 -6.43 30.25
C GLN A 149 -2.10 -6.13 28.75
N PHE A 150 -2.07 -7.19 27.95
CA PHE A 150 -2.36 -7.12 26.53
C PHE A 150 -3.73 -7.71 26.24
N THR A 151 -4.53 -6.99 25.44
CA THR A 151 -5.72 -7.49 24.78
C THR A 151 -5.46 -7.51 23.28
N VAL A 152 -5.59 -8.68 22.67
CA VAL A 152 -5.46 -8.86 21.23
C VAL A 152 -6.78 -9.33 20.66
N GLU A 153 -7.27 -8.60 19.67
CA GLU A 153 -8.47 -8.95 18.91
C GLU A 153 -8.07 -9.10 17.44
N ALA A 154 -8.25 -10.29 16.89
CA ALA A 154 -8.02 -10.56 15.47
C ALA A 154 -9.33 -10.97 14.81
N ALA A 155 -9.61 -10.46 13.62
CA ALA A 155 -10.86 -10.75 12.93
C ALA A 155 -10.67 -10.91 11.41
N ASN A 156 -11.38 -11.88 10.84
CA ASN A 156 -11.68 -11.93 9.42
C ASN A 156 -13.17 -11.59 9.24
N ARG A 157 -13.44 -10.43 8.64
CA ARG A 157 -14.80 -9.90 8.43
C ARG A 157 -15.20 -9.86 6.96
N LYS A 158 -14.49 -10.56 6.08
CA LYS A 158 -14.77 -10.53 4.64
C LYS A 158 -16.18 -11.03 4.31
N ALA A 159 -16.57 -12.18 4.84
CA ALA A 159 -17.92 -12.70 4.65
C ALA A 159 -18.99 -11.81 5.31
N GLU A 160 -18.80 -11.38 6.56
CA GLU A 160 -19.68 -10.40 7.23
C GLU A 160 -19.85 -9.10 6.43
N SER A 161 -18.78 -8.56 5.82
CA SER A 161 -18.85 -7.34 5.02
C SER A 161 -19.81 -7.47 3.82
N ARG A 162 -20.04 -8.71 3.35
CA ARG A 162 -20.90 -9.04 2.21
C ARG A 162 -22.31 -9.42 2.63
N THR A 163 -22.43 -10.28 3.63
CA THR A 163 -23.73 -10.78 4.11
C THR A 163 -24.41 -9.79 5.06
N LYS A 164 -23.65 -8.88 5.66
CA LYS A 164 -24.05 -7.96 6.75
C LYS A 164 -24.49 -8.71 8.03
N LEU A 165 -24.08 -9.97 8.18
CA LEU A 165 -24.45 -10.81 9.32
C LEU A 165 -23.23 -11.14 10.18
N ALA A 166 -23.32 -10.85 11.47
CA ALA A 166 -22.25 -11.10 12.45
C ALA A 166 -21.88 -12.59 12.54
N SER A 167 -22.84 -13.49 12.31
CA SER A 167 -22.60 -14.94 12.23
C SER A 167 -21.65 -15.35 11.09
N CYS A 168 -21.37 -14.47 10.13
CA CYS A 168 -20.38 -14.66 9.06
C CYS A 168 -19.01 -14.02 9.36
N ALA A 169 -18.79 -13.44 10.53
CA ALA A 169 -17.46 -13.01 10.95
C ALA A 169 -16.68 -14.16 11.60
N ALA A 170 -15.36 -14.09 11.61
CA ALA A 170 -14.50 -14.93 12.45
C ALA A 170 -13.69 -14.02 13.36
N VAL A 171 -13.86 -14.12 14.68
CA VAL A 171 -13.22 -13.23 15.67
C VAL A 171 -12.51 -14.07 16.74
N ALA A 172 -11.25 -13.73 17.02
CA ALA A 172 -10.47 -14.26 18.13
C ALA A 172 -10.13 -13.14 19.12
N ARG A 173 -10.28 -13.40 20.41
CA ARG A 173 -9.88 -12.47 21.48
C ARG A 173 -9.00 -13.18 22.50
N LYS A 174 -7.85 -12.60 22.84
CA LYS A 174 -6.94 -13.09 23.89
C LYS A 174 -6.54 -11.96 24.83
N VAL A 175 -6.55 -12.26 26.13
CA VAL A 175 -6.11 -11.35 27.19
C VAL A 175 -5.06 -12.06 28.03
N PHE A 176 -3.91 -11.42 28.23
CA PHE A 176 -2.80 -12.00 28.98
C PHE A 176 -1.87 -10.90 29.52
N ALA A 177 -1.11 -11.22 30.57
CA ALA A 177 -0.10 -10.33 31.13
C ALA A 177 1.22 -10.40 30.32
N ALA A 178 2.03 -9.35 30.35
CA ALA A 178 3.25 -9.26 29.56
C ALA A 178 4.32 -10.31 29.91
N ASP A 179 4.31 -10.82 31.15
CA ASP A 179 5.20 -11.89 31.62
C ASP A 179 4.70 -13.31 31.26
N HIS A 180 3.53 -13.43 30.62
CA HIS A 180 3.02 -14.71 30.14
C HIS A 180 3.65 -15.08 28.79
N TYR A 181 4.89 -15.58 28.81
CA TYR A 181 5.69 -15.89 27.61
C TYR A 181 5.23 -17.10 26.78
N LYS A 182 4.01 -17.60 26.99
CA LYS A 182 3.46 -18.68 26.15
C LYS A 182 3.04 -18.12 24.79
N THR A 183 2.91 -19.03 23.82
CA THR A 183 2.33 -18.66 22.52
C THR A 183 0.82 -18.64 22.66
N HIS A 184 0.20 -17.53 22.24
CA HIS A 184 -1.25 -17.36 22.25
C HIS A 184 -1.78 -17.56 20.83
N HIS A 185 -2.51 -18.63 20.61
CA HIS A 185 -3.18 -18.89 19.32
C HIS A 185 -4.41 -17.98 19.17
N LEU A 186 -4.59 -17.42 17.99
CA LEU A 186 -5.74 -16.59 17.63
C LEU A 186 -6.79 -17.45 16.93
N ASP A 187 -7.33 -18.39 17.70
CA ASP A 187 -8.37 -19.32 17.25
C ASP A 187 -9.72 -18.59 17.25
N ALA A 188 -10.21 -18.27 16.06
CA ALA A 188 -11.40 -17.44 15.86
C ALA A 188 -12.66 -18.28 15.76
N ILE A 189 -13.76 -17.71 16.24
CA ILE A 189 -15.12 -18.27 16.16
C ILE A 189 -16.08 -17.20 15.65
N SER A 190 -17.22 -17.59 15.12
CA SER A 190 -18.26 -16.63 14.77
C SER A 190 -19.00 -16.15 16.01
N PRO A 191 -19.28 -14.83 16.13
CA PRO A 191 -20.17 -14.31 17.16
C PRO A 191 -21.51 -15.06 17.19
N HIS A 192 -21.95 -15.46 18.38
CA HIS A 192 -23.26 -16.07 18.55
C HIS A 192 -24.36 -15.04 18.25
N THR A 193 -25.28 -15.40 17.37
CA THR A 193 -26.49 -14.63 17.07
C THR A 193 -27.66 -15.61 17.04
N GLU A 194 -28.70 -15.35 17.83
CA GLU A 194 -29.86 -16.23 17.94
C GLU A 194 -30.50 -16.47 16.56
N GLY A 195 -30.83 -17.73 16.27
CA GLY A 195 -31.43 -18.12 14.98
C GLY A 195 -30.48 -18.12 13.77
N GLN A 196 -29.19 -17.82 13.95
CA GLN A 196 -28.21 -17.84 12.86
C GLN A 196 -27.18 -18.97 13.03
N VAL A 197 -26.86 -19.65 11.92
CA VAL A 197 -25.79 -20.66 11.88
C VAL A 197 -24.43 -19.96 11.85
N PRO A 198 -23.53 -20.21 12.82
CA PRO A 198 -22.19 -19.62 12.81
C PRO A 198 -21.36 -20.18 11.65
N LEU A 199 -20.66 -19.30 10.92
CA LEU A 199 -19.74 -19.69 9.85
C LEU A 199 -18.56 -20.51 10.39
N VAL A 200 -17.96 -20.04 11.49
CA VAL A 200 -16.86 -20.70 12.20
C VAL A 200 -17.36 -21.19 13.55
N ARG A 201 -17.30 -22.51 13.75
CA ARG A 201 -17.79 -23.18 14.96
C ARG A 201 -16.75 -23.18 16.08
N GLU A 202 -17.20 -23.29 17.32
CA GLU A 202 -16.33 -23.34 18.49
C GLU A 202 -15.49 -24.62 18.57
N ASP A 203 -16.01 -25.74 18.10
CA ASP A 203 -15.32 -27.04 18.06
C ASP A 203 -14.27 -27.13 16.94
N ALA A 204 -14.32 -26.22 15.96
CA ALA A 204 -13.43 -26.18 14.82
C ALA A 204 -13.06 -24.72 14.46
N PRO A 205 -12.26 -24.06 15.30
CA PRO A 205 -11.97 -22.63 15.14
C PRO A 205 -11.05 -22.35 13.96
N LEU A 206 -11.18 -21.15 13.39
CA LEU A 206 -10.34 -20.67 12.29
C LEU A 206 -9.01 -20.10 12.85
N PRO A 207 -7.84 -20.62 12.47
CA PRO A 207 -6.56 -20.19 13.03
C PRO A 207 -6.06 -18.91 12.35
N LEU A 208 -6.35 -17.73 12.91
CA LEU A 208 -5.93 -16.42 12.36
C LEU A 208 -4.46 -16.06 12.62
N GLY A 209 -3.67 -17.00 13.16
CA GLY A 209 -2.27 -16.79 13.52
C GLY A 209 -2.03 -16.92 15.02
N LYS A 210 -0.98 -16.26 15.52
CA LYS A 210 -0.55 -16.33 16.92
C LYS A 210 0.22 -15.09 17.36
N ILE A 211 0.21 -14.87 18.67
CA ILE A 211 0.90 -13.78 19.36
C ILE A 211 1.88 -14.33 20.38
N ARG A 212 2.99 -13.60 20.58
CA ARG A 212 4.02 -13.97 21.55
C ARG A 212 4.69 -12.73 22.14
N THR A 213 4.97 -12.79 23.44
CA THR A 213 5.92 -11.90 24.13
C THR A 213 7.24 -12.60 24.39
N PHE A 214 8.28 -11.82 24.69
CA PHE A 214 9.65 -12.31 24.83
C PHE A 214 10.19 -11.98 26.22
N LYS A 215 10.94 -12.92 26.78
CA LYS A 215 11.72 -12.69 27.99
C LYS A 215 12.89 -11.76 27.65
N GLU A 216 13.20 -10.83 28.55
CA GLU A 216 14.29 -9.88 28.35
C GLU A 216 15.61 -10.60 28.00
N ASN A 217 16.34 -10.07 27.03
CA ASN A 217 17.74 -10.38 26.83
C ASN A 217 18.59 -9.24 27.37
N LEU A 218 19.46 -9.55 28.34
CA LEU A 218 20.38 -8.59 28.94
C LEU A 218 21.82 -8.73 28.40
N GLU A 219 22.03 -9.62 27.41
CA GLU A 219 23.31 -9.76 26.71
C GLU A 219 23.52 -8.58 25.75
N ASN A 220 24.69 -7.95 25.80
CA ASN A 220 25.11 -6.90 24.86
C ASN A 220 24.07 -5.78 24.69
N ILE A 221 23.49 -5.31 25.80
CA ILE A 221 22.57 -4.17 25.80
C ILE A 221 23.32 -2.97 25.23
N SER A 222 22.82 -2.48 24.10
CA SER A 222 23.25 -1.21 23.54
C SER A 222 22.02 -0.40 23.16
N CYS A 223 22.26 0.85 22.83
CA CYS A 223 21.23 1.77 22.38
C CYS A 223 20.66 1.34 21.01
N LYS A 224 21.46 0.63 20.21
CA LYS A 224 21.05 0.02 18.94
C LYS A 224 20.38 -1.35 19.12
N THR A 225 20.55 -1.98 20.28
CA THR A 225 20.09 -3.36 20.57
C THR A 225 19.43 -3.47 21.95
N ARG A 226 18.27 -2.81 22.11
CA ARG A 226 17.46 -2.84 23.34
C ARG A 226 16.57 -4.07 23.45
N LEU A 227 17.17 -5.24 23.60
CA LEU A 227 16.48 -6.53 23.64
C LEU A 227 15.77 -6.83 24.99
N ASP A 228 15.85 -5.90 25.93
CA ASP A 228 15.14 -5.88 27.22
C ASP A 228 13.77 -5.18 27.17
N GLN A 229 13.50 -4.43 26.09
CA GLN A 229 12.21 -3.77 25.87
C GLN A 229 11.07 -4.77 25.65
N VAL A 230 9.91 -4.44 26.22
CA VAL A 230 8.68 -5.20 26.04
C VAL A 230 8.26 -5.14 24.57
N ARG A 231 8.22 -6.32 23.95
CA ARG A 231 7.82 -6.51 22.56
C ARG A 231 6.76 -7.58 22.43
N ILE A 232 5.89 -7.36 21.47
CA ILE A 232 4.94 -8.36 20.99
C ILE A 232 5.22 -8.66 19.54
N ARG A 233 5.18 -9.93 19.18
CA ARG A 233 5.20 -10.36 17.79
C ARG A 233 3.84 -10.91 17.38
N PHE A 234 3.34 -10.43 16.24
CA PHE A 234 2.25 -11.07 15.52
C PHE A 234 2.80 -11.96 14.42
N ILE A 235 2.43 -13.25 14.44
CA ILE A 235 2.75 -14.20 13.38
C ILE A 235 1.42 -14.56 12.70
N PRO A 236 1.20 -14.13 11.45
CA PRO A 236 -0.08 -14.30 10.78
C PRO A 236 -0.38 -15.78 10.47
N GLY A 237 -1.59 -16.01 9.94
CA GLY A 237 -1.98 -17.28 9.34
C GLY A 237 -1.04 -17.73 8.21
N LYS A 238 -1.29 -18.93 7.70
CA LYS A 238 -0.49 -19.59 6.66
C LYS A 238 -0.84 -19.13 5.25
N GLY A 239 -1.99 -18.50 5.05
CA GLY A 239 -2.56 -18.20 3.73
C GLY A 239 -3.29 -19.43 3.18
N ASP A 240 -3.95 -20.19 4.06
CA ASP A 240 -4.71 -21.37 3.71
C ASP A 240 -6.18 -21.02 3.46
N SER A 241 -6.82 -21.73 2.52
CA SER A 241 -8.27 -21.66 2.34
C SER A 241 -8.98 -22.58 3.34
N PHE A 242 -10.16 -22.14 3.80
CA PHE A 242 -11.07 -22.85 4.68
C PHE A 242 -12.47 -22.79 4.09
N GLY A 243 -13.22 -23.88 4.22
CA GLY A 243 -14.52 -24.05 3.57
C GLY A 243 -15.40 -25.03 4.31
N PRO A 244 -16.66 -25.19 3.88
CA PRO A 244 -17.51 -26.26 4.37
C PRO A 244 -17.08 -27.65 3.86
N PRO A 245 -17.59 -28.77 4.40
CA PRO A 245 -17.28 -30.15 3.99
C PRO A 245 -17.31 -30.39 2.46
N GLU A 246 -18.23 -29.75 1.76
CA GLU A 246 -18.45 -29.84 0.31
C GLU A 246 -17.48 -29.00 -0.53
N ALA A 247 -16.73 -28.06 0.07
CA ALA A 247 -15.76 -27.20 -0.62
C ALA A 247 -14.45 -27.95 -0.99
N ALA A 248 -14.59 -29.09 -1.65
CA ALA A 248 -13.50 -29.95 -2.02
C ALA A 248 -12.85 -29.53 -3.34
N LYS A 249 -13.68 -29.28 -4.35
CA LYS A 249 -13.23 -28.96 -5.71
C LYS A 249 -14.25 -28.11 -6.46
N ALA A 250 -13.77 -27.29 -7.38
CA ALA A 250 -14.63 -26.46 -8.24
C ALA A 250 -14.00 -26.27 -9.63
N PRO A 251 -14.82 -26.02 -10.66
CA PRO A 251 -14.30 -25.73 -11.99
C PRO A 251 -13.56 -24.38 -12.03
N ALA A 252 -12.59 -24.27 -12.94
CA ALA A 252 -11.98 -22.98 -13.29
C ALA A 252 -13.03 -21.97 -13.80
N SER A 253 -12.74 -20.67 -13.67
CA SER A 253 -13.56 -19.63 -14.31
C SER A 253 -13.50 -19.79 -15.83
N PRO A 254 -14.65 -19.91 -16.54
CA PRO A 254 -14.64 -19.88 -17.99
C PRO A 254 -14.19 -18.49 -18.46
N LEU A 255 -13.45 -18.41 -19.57
CA LEU A 255 -13.23 -17.13 -20.24
C LEU A 255 -14.55 -16.63 -20.84
N PRO A 256 -14.82 -15.31 -20.80
CA PRO A 256 -15.72 -14.68 -21.75
C PRO A 256 -15.23 -14.93 -23.20
N ALA A 257 -16.15 -15.02 -24.16
CA ALA A 257 -15.78 -15.13 -25.56
C ALA A 257 -14.89 -13.93 -25.98
N GLY A 258 -13.74 -14.19 -26.61
CA GLY A 258 -12.78 -13.15 -27.02
C GLY A 258 -11.78 -12.71 -25.94
N GLY A 259 -11.84 -13.26 -24.72
CA GLY A 259 -10.86 -12.99 -23.67
C GLY A 259 -9.46 -13.50 -24.05
N PHE A 260 -8.42 -12.71 -23.76
CA PHE A 260 -7.03 -13.07 -24.01
C PHE A 260 -6.64 -14.36 -23.26
N GLU A 261 -6.13 -15.35 -24.00
CA GLU A 261 -5.64 -16.63 -23.48
C GLU A 261 -4.13 -16.57 -23.20
N PRO A 262 -3.68 -16.63 -21.93
CA PRO A 262 -2.30 -17.01 -21.65
C PRO A 262 -2.01 -18.41 -22.24
N PRO A 263 -0.81 -18.65 -22.82
CA PRO A 263 -0.45 -19.92 -23.45
C PRO A 263 -0.52 -21.16 -22.55
N MET A 264 -0.67 -20.98 -21.23
CA MET A 264 -0.71 -22.06 -20.22
C MET A 264 -1.96 -21.97 -19.32
N THR A 265 -3.11 -21.57 -19.85
CA THR A 265 -4.30 -21.55 -19.00
C THR A 265 -4.94 -22.92 -18.94
N GLU A 266 -5.04 -23.47 -17.74
CA GLU A 266 -5.72 -24.73 -17.47
C GLU A 266 -7.25 -24.47 -17.48
N TYR A 267 -7.88 -24.43 -18.66
CA TYR A 267 -9.34 -24.33 -18.81
C TYR A 267 -10.02 -25.69 -18.75
N GLY A 268 -11.12 -25.80 -18.00
CA GLY A 268 -11.82 -27.07 -17.78
C GLY A 268 -11.33 -28.02 -16.67
N PRO A 269 -10.24 -27.78 -15.89
CA PRO A 269 -9.95 -28.59 -14.72
C PRO A 269 -10.90 -28.26 -13.57
N ILE A 270 -11.24 -29.32 -12.86
CA ILE A 270 -11.77 -29.25 -11.51
C ILE A 270 -10.58 -29.06 -10.57
N HIS A 271 -10.41 -27.85 -10.03
CA HIS A 271 -9.32 -27.52 -9.09
C HIS A 271 -9.69 -27.89 -7.65
N LYS A 272 -8.70 -28.32 -6.87
CA LYS A 272 -8.86 -28.52 -5.42
C LYS A 272 -8.98 -27.15 -4.75
N MET A 273 -10.09 -26.92 -4.07
CA MET A 273 -10.37 -25.66 -3.38
C MET A 273 -9.74 -25.63 -1.98
N THR A 274 -10.10 -26.62 -1.17
CA THR A 274 -9.71 -26.70 0.24
C THR A 274 -9.26 -28.12 0.61
N ARG A 275 -8.19 -28.19 1.41
CA ARG A 275 -7.65 -29.45 1.93
C ARG A 275 -8.64 -30.08 2.90
N LYS A 276 -8.62 -31.41 3.04
CA LYS A 276 -9.60 -32.13 3.89
C LYS A 276 -9.62 -31.61 5.32
N GLU A 277 -8.45 -31.31 5.88
CA GLU A 277 -8.27 -30.79 7.24
C GLU A 277 -8.79 -29.35 7.45
N ASN A 278 -9.01 -28.58 6.39
CA ASN A 278 -9.49 -27.19 6.46
C ASN A 278 -10.98 -27.05 6.08
N ARG A 279 -11.68 -28.18 5.86
CA ARG A 279 -13.12 -28.20 5.57
C ARG A 279 -13.93 -28.18 6.85
N ILE A 280 -13.78 -27.09 7.59
CA ILE A 280 -14.26 -26.94 8.97
C ILE A 280 -15.45 -25.97 9.12
N LEU A 281 -15.76 -25.18 8.09
CA LEU A 281 -16.83 -24.20 8.15
C LEU A 281 -18.21 -24.86 8.07
N SER A 282 -19.24 -24.13 8.47
CA SER A 282 -20.63 -24.59 8.37
C SER A 282 -21.17 -24.44 6.94
N SER A 283 -21.85 -25.47 6.43
CA SER A 283 -22.43 -25.50 5.08
C SER A 283 -23.62 -24.54 4.91
N ASP A 284 -24.48 -24.42 5.92
CA ASP A 284 -25.76 -23.70 5.83
C ASP A 284 -25.69 -22.26 6.33
N THR A 285 -24.66 -21.53 5.88
CA THR A 285 -24.49 -20.12 6.25
C THR A 285 -24.93 -19.22 5.11
N PRO A 286 -25.34 -17.98 5.39
CA PRO A 286 -25.63 -16.98 4.35
C PRO A 286 -24.43 -16.65 3.45
N TRP A 287 -23.21 -17.06 3.83
CA TRP A 287 -22.01 -16.94 3.02
C TRP A 287 -21.92 -18.04 1.95
N SER A 288 -22.38 -19.25 2.27
CA SER A 288 -22.45 -20.36 1.33
C SER A 288 -23.52 -20.06 0.27
N GLY A 289 -23.11 -20.05 -1.00
CA GLY A 289 -24.00 -19.69 -2.10
C GLY A 289 -24.26 -18.19 -2.26
N TYR A 290 -23.61 -17.32 -1.46
CA TYR A 290 -23.75 -15.87 -1.57
C TYR A 290 -23.51 -15.41 -3.01
N ASN A 291 -24.46 -14.66 -3.58
CA ASN A 291 -24.33 -14.17 -4.94
C ASN A 291 -24.32 -12.64 -4.97
N PHE A 292 -23.23 -12.09 -5.49
CA PHE A 292 -23.08 -10.64 -5.61
C PHE A 292 -24.12 -10.03 -6.54
N ARG A 293 -24.50 -10.73 -7.62
CA ARG A 293 -25.36 -10.25 -8.71
C ARG A 293 -26.86 -10.19 -8.38
N THR A 294 -27.32 -10.95 -7.39
CA THR A 294 -28.77 -11.11 -7.12
C THR A 294 -29.30 -10.17 -6.04
N ASP A 295 -28.44 -9.40 -5.38
CA ASP A 295 -28.86 -8.54 -4.26
C ASP A 295 -28.55 -7.08 -4.58
N ASN A 296 -29.60 -6.26 -4.46
CA ASN A 296 -29.67 -4.86 -4.88
C ASN A 296 -28.97 -3.89 -3.92
N THR A 297 -28.36 -4.37 -2.84
CA THR A 297 -27.60 -3.50 -1.94
C THR A 297 -26.26 -3.09 -2.55
N PRO A 298 -25.81 -1.83 -2.40
CA PRO A 298 -24.46 -1.41 -2.79
C PRO A 298 -23.41 -2.19 -2.00
N LYS A 299 -22.67 -3.07 -2.67
CA LYS A 299 -21.69 -3.98 -2.05
C LYS A 299 -20.26 -3.46 -2.16
N TRP A 300 -19.95 -2.43 -1.39
CA TRP A 300 -18.56 -1.96 -1.22
C TRP A 300 -17.81 -2.78 -0.16
N PRO A 301 -16.50 -3.04 -0.34
CA PRO A 301 -15.68 -2.66 -1.50
C PRO A 301 -15.98 -3.54 -2.74
N THR A 302 -16.11 -2.97 -3.93
CA THR A 302 -15.98 -3.72 -5.19
C THR A 302 -14.47 -3.83 -5.46
N PRO A 303 -13.97 -4.97 -5.97
CA PRO A 303 -14.60 -5.86 -6.96
C PRO A 303 -15.30 -7.12 -6.42
N MET A 304 -16.22 -7.66 -7.23
CA MET A 304 -16.93 -8.92 -6.97
C MET A 304 -16.04 -10.17 -6.97
N ASP A 305 -14.83 -10.09 -7.52
CA ASP A 305 -13.84 -11.20 -7.58
C ASP A 305 -13.11 -11.46 -6.25
N SER A 306 -13.55 -10.82 -5.16
CA SER A 306 -12.99 -10.98 -3.81
C SER A 306 -13.54 -12.20 -3.06
N TYR A 307 -14.48 -12.94 -3.65
CA TYR A 307 -14.92 -14.24 -3.14
C TYR A 307 -14.87 -15.32 -4.22
N ASP A 308 -14.57 -16.53 -3.79
CA ASP A 308 -14.43 -17.67 -4.69
C ASP A 308 -15.78 -18.09 -5.28
N GLY A 309 -15.83 -18.27 -6.60
CA GLY A 309 -17.05 -18.61 -7.36
C GLY A 309 -17.73 -17.43 -8.07
N ALA A 310 -17.34 -16.19 -7.77
CA ALA A 310 -17.95 -14.98 -8.36
C ALA A 310 -17.88 -14.91 -9.91
N ARG A 311 -16.90 -15.58 -10.51
CA ARG A 311 -16.66 -15.59 -11.97
C ARG A 311 -17.09 -16.90 -12.65
N VAL A 312 -17.79 -17.79 -11.94
CA VAL A 312 -18.22 -19.11 -12.45
C VAL A 312 -19.74 -19.23 -12.45
N GLY A 313 -20.34 -19.60 -13.59
CA GLY A 313 -21.77 -19.88 -13.70
C GLY A 313 -22.65 -18.71 -13.24
N SER A 314 -23.52 -18.95 -12.27
CA SER A 314 -24.39 -17.92 -11.68
C SER A 314 -23.65 -16.89 -10.81
N GLY A 315 -22.37 -17.11 -10.49
CA GLY A 315 -21.59 -16.25 -9.59
C GLY A 315 -21.80 -16.54 -8.10
N ASN A 316 -22.32 -17.71 -7.76
CA ASN A 316 -22.53 -18.12 -6.37
C ASN A 316 -21.20 -18.40 -5.66
N GLY A 317 -21.07 -17.88 -4.45
CA GLY A 317 -19.90 -18.06 -3.60
C GLY A 317 -19.81 -19.49 -3.07
N TRP A 318 -18.60 -20.03 -3.02
CA TRP A 318 -18.38 -21.39 -2.55
C TRP A 318 -18.28 -21.52 -1.01
N GLY A 319 -18.64 -20.47 -0.26
CA GLY A 319 -18.55 -20.46 1.20
C GLY A 319 -17.11 -20.46 1.74
N LEU A 320 -16.12 -20.09 0.91
CA LEU A 320 -14.72 -20.07 1.31
C LEU A 320 -14.32 -18.78 2.02
N ILE A 321 -13.43 -18.90 3.00
CA ILE A 321 -12.64 -17.80 3.56
C ILE A 321 -11.17 -18.27 3.69
N ASP A 322 -10.25 -17.33 3.83
CA ASP A 322 -8.86 -17.65 4.19
C ASP A 322 -8.57 -17.28 5.65
N ASP A 323 -7.33 -17.48 6.09
CA ASP A 323 -6.84 -17.08 7.41
C ASP A 323 -6.13 -15.71 7.42
N THR A 324 -6.44 -14.83 6.45
CA THR A 324 -6.07 -13.41 6.56
C THR A 324 -6.96 -12.72 7.60
N CYS A 325 -6.43 -11.71 8.27
CA CYS A 325 -7.14 -11.00 9.33
C CYS A 325 -6.60 -9.60 9.55
N ASP A 326 -7.42 -8.78 10.20
CA ASP A 326 -6.99 -7.54 10.84
C ASP A 326 -6.88 -7.76 12.34
N LEU A 327 -5.95 -7.08 12.97
CA LEU A 327 -5.61 -7.21 14.38
C LEU A 327 -5.61 -5.85 15.07
N VAL A 328 -6.23 -5.78 16.24
CA VAL A 328 -6.11 -4.67 17.20
C VAL A 328 -5.36 -5.19 18.41
N LEU A 329 -4.23 -4.56 18.71
CA LEU A 329 -3.42 -4.81 19.90
C LEU A 329 -3.62 -3.65 20.87
N THR A 330 -4.05 -3.95 22.09
CA THR A 330 -4.19 -2.96 23.17
C THR A 330 -3.28 -3.33 24.33
N ALA A 331 -2.47 -2.39 24.81
CA ALA A 331 -1.73 -2.50 26.07
C ALA A 331 -2.39 -1.62 27.12
N GLN A 332 -2.52 -2.13 28.35
CA GLN A 332 -3.07 -1.38 29.48
C GLN A 332 -2.20 -1.58 30.72
N ILE A 333 -1.93 -0.49 31.43
CA ILE A 333 -1.18 -0.51 32.69
C ILE A 333 -1.60 0.62 33.61
N ALA A 334 -1.57 0.40 34.91
CA ALA A 334 -1.68 1.45 35.91
C ALA A 334 -0.29 1.82 36.47
N VAL A 335 0.05 3.11 36.39
CA VAL A 335 1.29 3.69 36.91
C VAL A 335 0.94 5.00 37.62
N GLU A 336 1.50 5.25 38.81
CA GLU A 336 1.25 6.51 39.56
C GLU A 336 -0.24 6.81 39.78
N GLY A 337 -1.06 5.78 40.01
CA GLY A 337 -2.50 5.90 40.20
C GLY A 337 -3.30 6.25 38.94
N LYS A 338 -2.68 6.24 37.75
CA LYS A 338 -3.33 6.51 36.46
C LYS A 338 -3.27 5.30 35.54
N ALA A 339 -4.38 5.02 34.87
CA ALA A 339 -4.43 4.03 33.81
C ALA A 339 -3.93 4.64 32.50
N HIS A 340 -3.01 3.95 31.83
CA HIS A 340 -2.49 4.29 30.52
C HIS A 340 -2.83 3.18 29.54
N VAL A 341 -3.25 3.58 28.33
CA VAL A 341 -3.66 2.66 27.26
C VAL A 341 -2.92 3.02 25.98
N ALA A 342 -2.37 2.01 25.31
CA ALA A 342 -1.81 2.12 23.97
C ALA A 342 -2.55 1.18 23.02
N GLN A 343 -2.68 1.57 21.76
CA GLN A 343 -3.24 0.73 20.71
C GLN A 343 -2.32 0.69 19.48
N ALA A 344 -2.27 -0.47 18.84
CA ALA A 344 -1.65 -0.68 17.55
C ALA A 344 -2.55 -1.56 16.66
N ARG A 345 -2.32 -1.51 15.36
CA ARG A 345 -3.04 -2.33 14.37
C ARG A 345 -2.07 -3.18 13.55
N ALA A 346 -2.51 -4.38 13.18
CA ALA A 346 -1.83 -5.16 12.16
C ALA A 346 -2.84 -5.62 11.11
N MET A 347 -2.40 -5.76 9.86
CA MET A 347 -3.23 -6.30 8.77
C MET A 347 -2.44 -7.42 8.10
N ALA A 348 -3.01 -8.62 8.01
CA ALA A 348 -2.38 -9.76 7.37
C ALA A 348 -2.84 -9.88 5.91
N GLY A 349 -1.92 -9.64 4.97
CA GLY A 349 -2.19 -9.73 3.54
C GLY A 349 -1.43 -10.86 2.83
N PRO A 350 -1.62 -10.99 1.51
CA PRO A 350 -0.86 -11.94 0.69
C PRO A 350 0.64 -11.60 0.68
N PRO A 351 1.53 -12.58 0.44
CA PRO A 351 2.96 -12.34 0.28
C PRO A 351 3.25 -11.24 -0.75
N ASP A 352 4.30 -10.46 -0.50
CA ASP A 352 4.87 -9.58 -1.51
C ASP A 352 5.87 -10.37 -2.36
N PHE A 353 5.55 -10.57 -3.63
CA PHE A 353 6.34 -11.36 -4.57
C PHE A 353 7.34 -10.52 -5.38
N ALA A 354 7.29 -9.19 -5.29
CA ALA A 354 8.21 -8.28 -5.96
C ALA A 354 8.59 -7.13 -5.02
N PRO A 355 9.20 -7.41 -3.85
CA PRO A 355 9.48 -6.39 -2.83
C PRO A 355 10.57 -5.39 -3.24
N ASP A 356 11.27 -5.62 -4.35
CA ASP A 356 12.18 -4.68 -5.01
C ASP A 356 11.45 -3.73 -5.98
N LYS A 357 10.14 -3.91 -6.19
CA LYS A 357 9.29 -3.06 -7.02
C LYS A 357 8.28 -2.35 -6.14
N ARG A 358 8.51 -1.06 -5.90
CA ARG A 358 7.71 -0.28 -4.97
C ARG A 358 6.38 0.12 -5.63
N PRO A 359 5.27 0.15 -4.87
CA PRO A 359 4.01 0.68 -5.36
C PRO A 359 4.17 2.13 -5.80
N MET A 360 3.53 2.49 -6.93
CA MET A 360 3.46 3.85 -7.45
C MET A 360 3.09 4.86 -6.37
N TYR A 361 2.08 4.53 -5.56
CA TYR A 361 1.71 5.26 -4.35
C TYR A 361 1.48 4.24 -3.23
N SER A 362 1.84 4.61 -2.02
CA SER A 362 1.85 3.77 -0.83
C SER A 362 0.85 4.25 0.21
N ILE A 363 0.62 3.44 1.25
CA ILE A 363 -0.20 3.85 2.41
C ILE A 363 0.40 5.06 3.11
N GLN A 364 1.73 5.22 3.09
CA GLN A 364 2.37 6.40 3.65
C GLN A 364 1.99 7.65 2.84
N ASP A 365 2.07 7.59 1.51
CA ASP A 365 1.68 8.74 0.65
C ASP A 365 0.20 9.13 0.92
N GLU A 366 -0.70 8.16 1.10
CA GLU A 366 -2.12 8.39 1.45
C GLU A 366 -2.30 9.03 2.84
N LEU A 367 -1.53 8.59 3.84
CA LEU A 367 -1.60 9.18 5.18
C LEU A 367 -1.04 10.60 5.18
N GLU A 368 0.05 10.84 4.45
CA GLU A 368 0.64 12.16 4.30
C GLU A 368 -0.29 13.12 3.56
N ASP A 369 -0.96 12.67 2.49
CA ASP A 369 -1.97 13.44 1.75
C ASP A 369 -3.12 13.93 2.64
N ARG A 370 -3.47 13.13 3.65
CA ARG A 370 -4.57 13.42 4.57
C ARG A 370 -4.17 14.26 5.77
N ASP A 371 -2.98 14.01 6.33
CA ASP A 371 -2.61 14.50 7.66
C ASP A 371 -1.58 15.64 7.64
N LEU A 372 -0.86 15.85 6.53
CA LEU A 372 0.13 16.90 6.41
C LEU A 372 -0.45 18.15 5.71
N PRO A 373 0.02 19.36 6.07
CA PRO A 373 -0.38 20.58 5.39
C PRO A 373 0.04 20.53 3.91
N PRO A 374 -0.65 21.23 2.99
CA PRO A 374 -0.35 21.19 1.55
C PRO A 374 1.15 21.30 1.25
N ALA A 375 1.62 20.47 0.32
CA ALA A 375 3.04 20.39 0.02
C ALA A 375 3.56 21.70 -0.58
N THR A 376 4.71 22.14 -0.09
CA THR A 376 5.42 23.35 -0.54
C THR A 376 6.61 22.95 -1.38
N LEU A 377 6.84 23.66 -2.48
CA LEU A 377 8.01 23.42 -3.32
C LEU A 377 9.28 23.75 -2.52
N ASP A 378 10.16 22.77 -2.44
CA ASP A 378 11.54 22.88 -1.94
C ASP A 378 12.50 22.57 -3.09
N ILE A 379 13.42 23.48 -3.39
CA ILE A 379 14.26 23.37 -4.59
C ILE A 379 15.25 22.20 -4.54
N ASP A 380 15.61 21.74 -3.33
CA ASP A 380 16.58 20.67 -3.13
C ASP A 380 15.86 19.32 -2.95
N GLU A 381 14.74 19.29 -2.24
CA GLU A 381 14.00 18.05 -1.94
C GLU A 381 13.00 17.67 -3.05
N THR A 382 12.30 18.64 -3.66
CA THR A 382 11.23 18.36 -4.64
C THR A 382 11.73 17.57 -5.87
N PRO A 383 12.89 17.89 -6.48
CA PRO A 383 13.41 17.10 -7.59
C PRO A 383 13.63 15.61 -7.24
N LEU A 384 14.05 15.33 -5.99
CA LEU A 384 14.28 13.96 -5.51
C LEU A 384 12.97 13.21 -5.28
N GLU A 385 11.95 13.89 -4.74
CA GLU A 385 10.61 13.31 -4.56
C GLU A 385 9.95 12.99 -5.92
N ILE A 386 10.04 13.91 -6.89
CA ILE A 386 9.50 13.69 -8.23
C ILE A 386 10.25 12.56 -8.94
N LEU A 387 11.58 12.51 -8.83
CA LEU A 387 12.36 11.40 -9.36
C LEU A 387 11.95 10.05 -8.75
N ASP A 388 11.75 10.02 -7.44
CA ASP A 388 11.30 8.82 -6.74
C ASP A 388 9.90 8.37 -7.18
N LEU A 389 8.97 9.31 -7.38
CA LEU A 389 7.65 9.03 -7.94
C LEU A 389 7.75 8.37 -9.33
N PHE A 390 8.55 8.92 -10.24
CA PHE A 390 8.73 8.35 -11.58
C PHE A 390 9.40 6.96 -11.55
N ARG A 391 10.32 6.72 -10.61
CA ARG A 391 10.88 5.38 -10.37
C ARG A 391 9.82 4.40 -9.91
N ARG A 392 9.00 4.76 -8.92
CA ARG A 392 7.88 3.91 -8.43
C ARG A 392 6.85 3.62 -9.53
N ILE A 393 6.58 4.62 -10.38
CA ILE A 393 5.71 4.45 -11.57
C ILE A 393 6.29 3.39 -12.51
N PHE A 394 7.58 3.51 -12.86
CA PHE A 394 8.25 2.52 -13.71
C PHE A 394 8.25 1.12 -13.06
N GLU A 395 8.64 1.04 -11.79
CA GLU A 395 8.65 -0.21 -11.02
C GLU A 395 7.28 -0.90 -11.03
N THR A 396 6.19 -0.15 -10.82
CA THR A 396 4.82 -0.69 -10.85
C THR A 396 4.36 -1.04 -12.27
N ALA A 397 4.55 -0.14 -13.24
CA ALA A 397 4.13 -0.38 -14.62
C ALA A 397 4.89 -1.56 -15.26
N SER A 398 6.14 -1.78 -14.87
CA SER A 398 6.97 -2.90 -15.34
C SER A 398 6.43 -4.28 -14.95
N LEU A 399 5.58 -4.36 -13.93
CA LEU A 399 4.95 -5.59 -13.45
C LEU A 399 3.62 -5.90 -14.14
N ILE A 400 3.13 -4.99 -14.99
CA ILE A 400 1.76 -5.01 -15.48
C ILE A 400 1.77 -5.10 -17.01
N ASN A 401 0.96 -5.99 -17.56
CA ASN A 401 0.64 -5.98 -18.98
C ASN A 401 -0.33 -4.82 -19.25
N LEU A 402 0.19 -3.69 -19.71
CA LEU A 402 -0.59 -2.48 -19.98
C LEU A 402 -1.59 -2.67 -21.11
N ASP A 403 -1.24 -3.48 -22.13
CA ASP A 403 -2.13 -3.76 -23.25
C ASP A 403 -3.38 -4.51 -22.79
N GLN A 404 -3.19 -5.50 -21.91
CA GLN A 404 -4.29 -6.22 -21.27
C GLN A 404 -5.09 -5.31 -20.31
N ARG A 405 -4.41 -4.44 -19.55
CA ARG A 405 -5.10 -3.47 -18.67
C ARG A 405 -5.96 -2.50 -19.44
N ARG A 406 -5.46 -1.97 -20.57
CA ARG A 406 -6.22 -1.13 -21.49
C ARG A 406 -7.46 -1.86 -21.97
N SER A 407 -7.33 -3.08 -22.50
CA SER A 407 -8.48 -3.87 -22.95
C SER A 407 -9.55 -4.05 -21.86
N TRP A 408 -9.15 -4.41 -20.64
CA TRP A 408 -10.08 -4.52 -19.50
C TRP A 408 -10.76 -3.18 -19.16
N ALA A 409 -10.03 -2.07 -19.27
CA ALA A 409 -10.54 -0.75 -18.95
C ALA A 409 -11.51 -0.20 -20.02
N LEU A 410 -11.30 -0.53 -21.30
CA LEU A 410 -12.23 -0.20 -22.38
C LEU A 410 -13.58 -0.91 -22.18
N ASP A 411 -13.57 -2.20 -21.85
CA ASP A 411 -14.78 -2.96 -21.47
C ASP A 411 -15.52 -2.28 -20.31
N GLY A 412 -14.78 -1.94 -19.25
CA GLY A 412 -15.31 -1.26 -18.08
C GLY A 412 -15.91 0.11 -18.41
N ASN A 413 -15.29 0.89 -19.30
CA ASN A 413 -15.79 2.18 -19.74
C ASN A 413 -17.08 2.04 -20.56
N ALA A 414 -17.09 1.12 -21.53
CA ALA A 414 -18.26 0.87 -22.37
C ALA A 414 -19.47 0.48 -21.51
N GLN A 415 -19.28 -0.44 -20.54
CA GLN A 415 -20.32 -0.82 -19.59
C GLN A 415 -20.78 0.35 -18.70
N LEU A 416 -19.83 1.16 -18.20
CA LEU A 416 -20.14 2.30 -17.32
C LEU A 416 -20.92 3.40 -18.04
N LEU A 417 -20.69 3.57 -19.35
CA LEU A 417 -21.34 4.60 -20.18
C LEU A 417 -22.57 4.08 -20.93
N GLY A 418 -22.83 2.77 -20.89
CA GLY A 418 -24.00 2.15 -21.52
C GLY A 418 -23.83 1.88 -23.01
N GLU A 419 -22.58 1.72 -23.47
CA GLU A 419 -22.25 1.50 -24.87
C GLU A 419 -22.37 0.01 -25.25
N PRO A 420 -22.96 -0.31 -26.43
CA PRO A 420 -23.28 -1.68 -26.80
C PRO A 420 -22.08 -2.48 -27.34
N ASP A 421 -21.06 -1.82 -27.90
CA ASP A 421 -19.88 -2.46 -28.48
C ASP A 421 -18.61 -1.72 -28.06
N GLU A 422 -17.84 -2.32 -27.15
CA GLU A 422 -16.55 -1.81 -26.69
C GLU A 422 -15.51 -1.64 -27.82
N ASN A 423 -15.71 -2.33 -28.95
CA ASN A 423 -14.82 -2.33 -30.11
C ASN A 423 -15.25 -1.32 -31.19
N ASP A 424 -16.41 -0.66 -31.04
CA ASP A 424 -16.81 0.43 -31.92
C ASP A 424 -15.77 1.56 -31.81
N PRO A 425 -15.06 1.90 -32.91
CA PRO A 425 -14.00 2.91 -32.87
C PRO A 425 -14.50 4.34 -32.61
N ASP A 426 -15.81 4.59 -32.66
CA ASP A 426 -16.39 5.93 -32.65
C ASP A 426 -17.37 6.19 -31.50
N TRP A 427 -17.60 5.23 -30.58
CA TRP A 427 -18.56 5.45 -29.48
C TRP A 427 -18.15 6.60 -28.55
N ASP A 428 -16.85 6.87 -28.42
CA ASP A 428 -16.30 7.96 -27.61
C ASP A 428 -16.11 9.28 -28.39
N ALA A 429 -16.78 9.44 -29.53
CA ALA A 429 -16.71 10.66 -30.34
C ALA A 429 -17.09 11.91 -29.52
N GLY A 430 -16.21 12.92 -29.57
CA GLY A 430 -16.38 14.17 -28.83
C GLY A 430 -15.91 14.12 -27.37
N ILE A 431 -15.42 12.98 -26.89
CA ILE A 431 -14.80 12.85 -25.57
C ILE A 431 -13.27 12.99 -25.70
N THR A 432 -12.67 13.76 -24.80
CA THR A 432 -11.22 13.98 -24.76
C THR A 432 -10.70 13.91 -23.32
N PRO A 433 -9.65 13.12 -23.00
CA PRO A 433 -9.02 12.11 -23.86
C PRO A 433 -10.01 11.01 -24.30
N HIS A 434 -9.68 10.30 -25.38
CA HIS A 434 -10.49 9.17 -25.84
C HIS A 434 -10.58 8.08 -24.74
N LEU A 435 -11.76 7.46 -24.64
CA LEU A 435 -12.11 6.43 -23.67
C LEU A 435 -12.33 5.05 -24.31
N GLY A 436 -12.42 5.01 -25.64
CA GLY A 436 -12.71 3.84 -26.47
C GLY A 436 -11.49 3.34 -27.25
N PRO A 437 -11.71 2.57 -28.34
CA PRO A 437 -10.64 1.94 -29.11
C PRO A 437 -9.60 2.88 -29.71
N LYS A 438 -9.94 4.17 -29.89
CA LYS A 438 -9.03 5.23 -30.33
C LYS A 438 -8.04 5.70 -29.28
N SER A 439 -8.25 5.35 -28.01
CA SER A 439 -7.38 5.80 -26.94
C SER A 439 -5.96 5.24 -27.04
N MET A 440 -4.96 6.05 -26.66
CA MET A 440 -3.51 5.80 -26.84
C MET A 440 -3.03 5.70 -28.30
N ARG A 441 -3.83 6.07 -29.31
CA ARG A 441 -3.43 6.07 -30.74
C ARG A 441 -3.15 7.48 -31.22
N GLU A 442 -2.62 7.63 -32.44
CA GLU A 442 -2.33 8.95 -33.04
C GLU A 442 -3.55 9.89 -33.02
N SER A 443 -4.76 9.34 -33.16
CA SER A 443 -6.02 10.09 -33.08
C SER A 443 -6.32 10.68 -31.70
N ASP A 444 -5.70 10.20 -30.62
CA ASP A 444 -5.86 10.70 -29.25
C ASP A 444 -4.85 11.82 -28.91
N ALA A 445 -4.40 12.55 -29.94
CA ALA A 445 -3.64 13.78 -29.77
C ALA A 445 -4.49 14.84 -29.03
N PRO A 446 -3.90 15.68 -28.17
CA PRO A 446 -2.47 15.79 -27.86
C PRO A 446 -1.98 14.83 -26.73
N TYR A 447 -2.83 13.92 -26.23
CA TYR A 447 -2.46 13.02 -25.14
C TYR A 447 -1.49 11.92 -25.61
N ALA A 448 -1.83 11.27 -26.72
CA ALA A 448 -0.97 10.33 -27.41
C ALA A 448 0.10 11.04 -28.24
N SER A 449 1.36 10.67 -28.00
CA SER A 449 2.46 10.95 -28.92
C SER A 449 3.10 9.61 -29.25
N LEU A 450 2.89 9.12 -30.48
CA LEU A 450 3.46 7.86 -30.97
C LEU A 450 4.90 8.01 -31.48
N VAL A 451 5.41 9.24 -31.53
CA VAL A 451 6.78 9.53 -31.95
C VAL A 451 7.72 9.19 -30.79
N PRO A 452 8.69 8.28 -30.96
CA PRO A 452 9.72 8.04 -29.98
C PRO A 452 10.74 9.18 -29.98
N GLU A 453 10.31 10.41 -29.65
CA GLU A 453 11.23 11.54 -29.42
C GLU A 453 12.10 11.38 -28.14
N TYR A 454 12.01 10.21 -27.50
CA TYR A 454 12.65 9.87 -26.23
C TYR A 454 14.14 9.45 -26.36
N THR A 455 14.78 9.74 -27.48
CA THR A 455 16.24 9.57 -27.72
C THR A 455 16.94 10.92 -27.99
N PRO A 456 17.34 11.67 -26.95
CA PRO A 456 18.25 12.81 -27.12
C PRO A 456 19.61 12.31 -27.66
N GLY A 457 20.10 12.90 -28.75
CA GLY A 457 21.46 12.66 -29.27
C GLY A 457 21.62 11.61 -30.36
N GLN A 458 20.55 10.95 -30.81
CA GLN A 458 20.54 10.24 -32.08
C GLN A 458 19.85 11.16 -33.09
N GLY A 459 20.63 11.92 -33.87
CA GLY A 459 20.08 12.80 -34.92
C GLY A 459 19.15 12.03 -35.87
N ASP A 460 18.26 12.75 -36.57
CA ASP A 460 17.23 12.25 -37.50
C ASP A 460 17.23 10.73 -37.67
N THR A 461 16.71 10.04 -36.66
CA THR A 461 16.43 8.62 -36.80
C THR A 461 15.40 8.54 -37.91
N ILE A 462 15.73 7.83 -38.99
CA ILE A 462 14.80 7.55 -40.07
C ILE A 462 13.71 6.67 -39.44
N GLU A 463 12.69 7.32 -38.86
CA GLU A 463 11.65 6.62 -38.15
C GLU A 463 10.73 5.94 -39.16
N PRO A 464 10.45 4.64 -39.04
CA PRO A 464 9.19 4.13 -39.53
C PRO A 464 8.11 4.78 -38.67
N ARG A 465 7.45 5.82 -39.21
CA ARG A 465 6.20 6.31 -38.62
C ARG A 465 5.27 5.11 -38.50
N SER A 466 4.95 4.72 -37.28
CA SER A 466 3.85 3.80 -37.03
C SER A 466 2.62 4.41 -37.73
N GLY A 467 1.92 3.64 -38.56
CA GLY A 467 0.73 4.13 -39.24
C GLY A 467 -0.34 4.54 -38.23
N ALA A 468 -1.30 5.37 -38.64
CA ALA A 468 -2.36 5.90 -37.77
C ALA A 468 -3.17 4.83 -37.00
N ASN A 469 -3.15 3.59 -37.47
CA ASN A 469 -3.85 2.44 -36.88
C ASN A 469 -2.92 1.47 -36.13
N ASP A 470 -1.61 1.68 -36.15
CA ASP A 470 -0.66 0.80 -35.50
C ASP A 470 -0.82 0.86 -33.98
N ARG A 471 -0.76 -0.31 -33.36
CA ARG A 471 -0.77 -0.44 -31.90
C ARG A 471 0.68 -0.43 -31.44
N LEU A 472 1.11 0.61 -30.73
CA LEU A 472 2.36 0.53 -29.99
C LEU A 472 2.19 -0.58 -28.93
N PRO A 473 3.13 -1.53 -28.80
CA PRO A 473 3.09 -2.50 -27.72
C PRO A 473 3.44 -1.78 -26.41
N TYR A 474 2.45 -1.16 -25.76
CA TYR A 474 2.69 -0.22 -24.65
C TYR A 474 3.44 -0.87 -23.50
N THR A 475 3.21 -2.17 -23.27
CA THR A 475 3.98 -2.96 -22.29
C THR A 475 5.48 -2.97 -22.61
N GLN A 476 5.87 -3.03 -23.89
CA GLN A 476 7.27 -2.98 -24.31
C GLN A 476 7.82 -1.54 -24.26
N VAL A 477 6.99 -0.54 -24.61
CA VAL A 477 7.37 0.87 -24.56
C VAL A 477 7.71 1.33 -23.14
N VAL A 478 6.97 0.86 -22.11
CA VAL A 478 7.28 1.15 -20.70
C VAL A 478 8.74 0.80 -20.37
N GLN A 479 9.22 -0.36 -20.82
CA GLN A 479 10.59 -0.81 -20.55
C GLN A 479 11.65 0.07 -21.22
N GLN A 480 11.35 0.62 -22.39
CA GLN A 480 12.32 1.42 -23.15
C GLN A 480 12.32 2.90 -22.76
N VAL A 481 11.14 3.46 -22.49
CA VAL A 481 10.93 4.89 -22.26
C VAL A 481 10.94 5.22 -20.78
N HIS A 482 10.10 4.58 -19.97
CA HIS A 482 9.97 4.92 -18.54
C HIS A 482 11.21 4.53 -17.74
N ALA A 483 11.94 3.49 -18.15
CA ALA A 483 13.21 3.12 -17.49
C ALA A 483 14.24 4.25 -17.51
N ARG A 484 14.26 5.08 -18.57
CA ARG A 484 15.17 6.22 -18.68
C ARG A 484 14.76 7.39 -17.80
N MET A 485 13.47 7.54 -17.53
CA MET A 485 12.94 8.57 -16.63
C MET A 485 13.30 8.33 -15.15
N CYS A 486 13.90 7.18 -14.84
CA CYS A 486 14.49 6.89 -13.52
C CYS A 486 15.82 7.63 -13.27
N ASP A 487 16.37 8.30 -14.29
CA ASP A 487 17.56 9.15 -14.24
C ASP A 487 17.17 10.63 -14.15
N SER A 488 17.79 11.36 -13.21
CA SER A 488 17.40 12.74 -12.87
C SER A 488 17.59 13.73 -14.03
N PRO A 489 18.78 13.83 -14.68
CA PRO A 489 18.97 14.64 -15.88
C PRO A 489 17.95 14.36 -16.99
N ILE A 490 17.68 13.08 -17.28
CA ILE A 490 16.73 12.69 -18.33
C ILE A 490 15.31 13.12 -17.95
N LEU A 491 14.90 12.88 -16.70
CA LEU A 491 13.59 13.29 -16.21
C LEU A 491 13.43 14.81 -16.29
N ARG A 492 14.40 15.60 -15.83
CA ARG A 492 14.35 17.06 -15.90
C ARG A 492 14.22 17.56 -17.34
N ALA A 493 14.99 16.99 -18.27
CA ALA A 493 14.89 17.34 -19.69
C ALA A 493 13.51 16.97 -20.28
N PHE A 494 12.95 15.84 -19.88
CA PHE A 494 11.60 15.43 -20.26
C PHE A 494 10.53 16.40 -19.73
N LEU A 495 10.63 16.80 -18.46
CA LEU A 495 9.71 17.74 -17.83
C LEU A 495 9.70 19.12 -18.50
N LEU A 496 10.87 19.57 -18.96
CA LEU A 496 11.05 20.86 -19.64
C LEU A 496 10.59 20.90 -21.10
N ARG A 497 10.54 19.74 -21.78
CA ARG A 497 10.34 19.68 -23.23
C ARG A 497 8.92 20.06 -23.64
N ASP A 498 7.93 19.53 -22.94
CA ASP A 498 6.51 19.77 -23.22
C ASP A 498 5.71 19.80 -21.90
N PRO A 499 5.81 20.91 -21.15
CA PRO A 499 5.18 21.06 -19.85
C PRO A 499 3.64 21.03 -19.94
N ASP A 500 3.05 21.53 -21.03
CA ASP A 500 1.60 21.52 -21.25
C ASP A 500 1.05 20.11 -21.51
N ARG A 501 1.80 19.28 -22.22
CA ARG A 501 1.44 17.86 -22.34
C ARG A 501 1.52 17.15 -21.00
N LEU A 502 2.48 17.49 -20.15
CA LEU A 502 2.59 16.89 -18.81
C LEU A 502 1.40 17.24 -17.93
N ARG A 503 0.98 18.51 -17.93
CA ARG A 503 -0.24 18.95 -17.23
C ARG A 503 -1.48 18.19 -17.69
N ARG A 504 -1.58 17.89 -18.99
CA ARG A 504 -2.68 17.13 -19.60
C ARG A 504 -2.62 15.63 -19.32
N ILE A 505 -1.43 15.03 -19.37
CA ILE A 505 -1.27 13.57 -19.28
C ILE A 505 -1.21 13.08 -17.83
N VAL A 506 -0.88 13.91 -16.84
CA VAL A 506 -0.98 13.50 -15.42
C VAL A 506 -2.43 13.66 -14.97
N ARG A 507 -3.06 12.54 -14.58
CA ARG A 507 -4.47 12.56 -14.19
C ARG A 507 -4.65 13.37 -12.88
N PRO A 508 -5.53 14.39 -12.87
CA PRO A 508 -5.84 15.12 -11.64
C PRO A 508 -6.43 14.20 -10.56
N PRO A 509 -6.11 14.41 -9.28
CA PRO A 509 -6.75 13.69 -8.18
C PRO A 509 -8.24 14.07 -8.05
N PHE A 510 -8.96 13.31 -7.23
CA PHE A 510 -10.31 13.74 -6.83
C PHE A 510 -10.22 14.98 -5.94
N ALA A 511 -11.17 15.91 -6.09
CA ALA A 511 -11.27 17.06 -5.22
C ALA A 511 -11.68 16.63 -3.80
N HIS A 512 -11.37 17.46 -2.80
CA HIS A 512 -11.91 17.22 -1.47
C HIS A 512 -13.42 17.40 -1.49
N VAL A 513 -14.14 16.58 -0.73
CA VAL A 513 -15.61 16.62 -0.65
C VAL A 513 -16.13 18.03 -0.33
N ALA A 514 -15.38 18.80 0.48
CA ALA A 514 -15.73 20.16 0.85
C ALA A 514 -15.60 21.19 -0.30
N GLU A 515 -14.82 20.89 -1.33
CA GLU A 515 -14.58 21.77 -2.49
C GLU A 515 -15.51 21.44 -3.67
N LEU A 516 -16.17 20.29 -3.63
CA LEU A 516 -17.02 19.84 -4.71
C LEU A 516 -18.27 20.72 -4.87
N ALA A 517 -18.69 20.91 -6.11
CA ALA A 517 -19.95 21.56 -6.46
C ALA A 517 -21.14 20.94 -5.69
N LYS A 518 -22.16 21.75 -5.37
CA LYS A 518 -23.36 21.23 -4.69
C LYS A 518 -24.11 20.23 -5.55
N ILE A 519 -24.18 20.52 -6.86
CA ILE A 519 -24.83 19.68 -7.85
C ILE A 519 -23.77 19.21 -8.85
N PRO A 520 -23.43 17.90 -8.88
CA PRO A 520 -22.44 17.35 -9.81
C PRO A 520 -22.82 17.65 -11.27
N GLY A 521 -21.83 18.03 -12.09
CA GLY A 521 -22.00 18.22 -13.53
C GLY A 521 -22.78 19.47 -13.98
N VAL A 522 -23.29 20.28 -13.06
CA VAL A 522 -24.00 21.53 -13.38
C VAL A 522 -23.12 22.76 -13.14
N GLN A 523 -22.34 22.76 -12.06
CA GLN A 523 -21.39 23.81 -11.75
C GLN A 523 -20.00 23.36 -12.16
N LYS A 524 -19.17 24.31 -12.64
CA LYS A 524 -17.74 24.08 -12.88
C LYS A 524 -17.11 23.53 -11.60
N GLY A 525 -16.35 22.45 -11.71
CA GLY A 525 -15.60 21.91 -10.59
C GLY A 525 -14.48 22.85 -10.15
N PRO A 526 -13.83 22.56 -9.01
CA PRO A 526 -12.66 23.33 -8.60
C PRO A 526 -11.55 23.14 -9.64
N SER A 527 -11.14 24.24 -10.26
CA SER A 527 -10.00 24.28 -11.18
C SER A 527 -8.71 23.94 -10.45
N VAL A 528 -7.81 23.27 -11.17
CA VAL A 528 -6.44 23.09 -10.73
C VAL A 528 -5.68 24.41 -10.93
N ASP A 529 -4.97 24.85 -9.91
CA ASP A 529 -4.08 26.01 -10.02
C ASP A 529 -2.72 25.58 -10.58
N PHE A 530 -2.41 25.99 -11.80
CA PHE A 530 -1.12 25.79 -12.46
C PHE A 530 -0.29 27.08 -12.51
N GLY A 531 -0.64 28.09 -11.71
CA GLY A 531 -0.06 29.42 -11.80
C GLY A 531 -0.43 30.15 -13.09
N ALA A 532 0.36 31.15 -13.47
CA ALA A 532 0.02 32.08 -14.54
C ALA A 532 0.06 31.50 -15.98
N ASN A 533 0.54 30.26 -16.15
CA ASN A 533 0.89 29.70 -17.46
C ASN A 533 0.22 28.36 -17.78
N GLY A 534 -0.67 27.85 -16.93
CA GLY A 534 -1.28 26.55 -17.18
C GLY A 534 -2.66 26.59 -17.85
N PRO A 535 -3.17 25.43 -18.23
CA PRO A 535 -4.48 25.28 -18.84
C PRO A 535 -5.62 25.56 -17.83
N ASP A 536 -6.52 26.49 -18.17
CA ASP A 536 -7.68 26.88 -17.35
C ASP A 536 -8.84 25.84 -17.36
N ASP A 537 -8.73 24.82 -18.20
CA ASP A 537 -9.77 23.81 -18.45
C ASP A 537 -9.60 22.52 -17.64
N ILE A 538 -8.50 22.36 -16.90
CA ILE A 538 -8.31 21.16 -16.05
C ILE A 538 -8.88 21.39 -14.66
N GLU A 539 -9.77 20.50 -14.25
CA GLU A 539 -10.44 20.50 -12.95
C GLU A 539 -10.03 19.28 -12.12
N PHE A 540 -10.09 19.42 -10.79
CA PHE A 540 -10.07 18.25 -9.93
C PHE A 540 -11.30 17.38 -10.20
N ARG A 541 -11.11 16.06 -10.14
CA ARG A 541 -12.16 15.11 -10.47
C ARG A 541 -13.26 15.11 -9.40
N ASP A 542 -14.52 14.97 -9.82
CA ASP A 542 -15.65 14.74 -8.91
C ASP A 542 -16.04 13.25 -8.95
N PRO A 543 -15.87 12.48 -7.86
CA PRO A 543 -16.18 11.05 -7.86
C PRO A 543 -17.66 10.74 -8.07
N ARG A 544 -18.56 11.73 -8.02
CA ARG A 544 -20.00 11.57 -8.26
C ARG A 544 -20.37 11.64 -9.75
N VAL A 545 -19.46 12.12 -10.60
CA VAL A 545 -19.68 12.24 -12.04
C VAL A 545 -19.13 11.00 -12.74
N THR A 546 -19.96 10.34 -13.55
CA THR A 546 -19.61 9.09 -14.25
C THR A 546 -18.33 9.23 -15.08
N ILE A 547 -18.15 10.32 -15.82
CA ILE A 547 -16.95 10.55 -16.65
C ILE A 547 -15.66 10.63 -15.82
N ALA A 548 -15.72 11.05 -14.55
CA ALA A 548 -14.54 11.12 -13.69
C ALA A 548 -14.11 9.73 -13.17
N GLN A 549 -15.00 8.75 -13.30
CA GLN A 549 -14.80 7.34 -12.94
C GLN A 549 -14.35 6.49 -14.15
N THR A 550 -14.23 7.05 -15.36
CA THR A 550 -13.76 6.31 -16.53
C THR A 550 -12.23 6.28 -16.61
N TYR A 551 -11.72 5.14 -17.06
CA TYR A 551 -10.32 4.92 -17.29
C TYR A 551 -9.89 5.55 -18.61
N ASP A 552 -8.68 6.08 -18.68
CA ASP A 552 -8.12 6.67 -19.89
C ASP A 552 -6.60 6.52 -19.86
N MET A 553 -5.95 7.09 -20.87
CA MET A 553 -4.51 7.00 -21.04
C MET A 553 -3.68 7.93 -20.16
N ARG A 554 -4.31 8.80 -19.36
CA ARG A 554 -3.57 9.70 -18.46
C ARG A 554 -2.88 8.89 -17.36
N MET A 555 -1.68 9.30 -17.00
CA MET A 555 -0.83 8.67 -16.02
C MET A 555 -1.49 8.67 -14.62
N PRO A 556 -1.60 7.50 -13.96
CA PRO A 556 -1.21 6.17 -14.46
C PRO A 556 -2.26 5.55 -15.42
N PRO A 557 -1.87 5.19 -16.66
CA PRO A 557 -2.83 4.79 -17.69
C PRO A 557 -3.57 3.52 -17.30
N TYR A 558 -4.90 3.58 -17.36
CA TYR A 558 -5.81 2.45 -17.08
C TYR A 558 -5.58 1.71 -15.74
N MET A 559 -4.86 2.34 -14.80
CA MET A 559 -4.69 1.76 -13.48
C MET A 559 -5.94 2.03 -12.64
N ARG A 560 -6.27 1.05 -11.80
CA ARG A 560 -7.45 1.09 -10.94
C ARG A 560 -7.03 1.16 -9.47
N HIS A 561 -7.71 2.02 -8.71
CA HIS A 561 -7.55 2.07 -7.25
C HIS A 561 -8.41 1.01 -6.54
N SER A 562 -8.24 0.86 -5.22
CA SER A 562 -8.96 -0.14 -4.42
C SER A 562 -10.50 -0.08 -4.54
N MET A 563 -11.09 1.10 -4.70
CA MET A 563 -12.55 1.30 -4.82
C MET A 563 -13.09 1.17 -6.26
N GLY A 564 -12.36 0.53 -7.18
CA GLY A 564 -12.91 0.24 -8.51
C GLY A 564 -12.95 1.38 -9.54
N VAL A 565 -12.34 2.53 -9.26
CA VAL A 565 -12.25 3.69 -10.17
C VAL A 565 -10.79 4.02 -10.53
N PRO A 566 -10.53 4.91 -11.49
CA PRO A 566 -9.20 5.18 -12.03
C PRO A 566 -8.28 5.79 -10.99
N LEU A 567 -7.10 5.19 -10.88
CA LEU A 567 -6.04 5.63 -10.00
C LEU A 567 -5.44 6.96 -10.48
N SER A 568 -5.08 7.82 -9.54
CA SER A 568 -4.22 9.00 -9.75
C SER A 568 -3.11 9.01 -8.70
N VAL A 569 -2.12 9.86 -8.90
CA VAL A 569 -1.20 10.24 -7.81
C VAL A 569 -1.96 10.95 -6.68
N THR A 570 -1.34 11.07 -5.51
CA THR A 570 -1.93 11.84 -4.39
C THR A 570 -2.00 13.33 -4.72
N ARG A 571 -2.83 14.10 -4.01
CA ARG A 571 -2.93 15.55 -4.26
C ARG A 571 -1.61 16.26 -3.97
N ARG A 572 -0.92 15.89 -2.89
CA ARG A 572 0.42 16.38 -2.58
C ARG A 572 1.42 16.15 -3.71
N GLN A 573 1.49 14.92 -4.23
CA GLN A 573 2.39 14.57 -5.32
C GLN A 573 2.04 15.32 -6.61
N TYR A 574 0.75 15.45 -6.90
CA TYR A 574 0.25 16.19 -8.04
C TYR A 574 0.64 17.68 -7.96
N ASP A 575 0.32 18.33 -6.83
CA ASP A 575 0.59 19.75 -6.61
C ASP A 575 2.10 20.05 -6.65
N LEU A 576 2.93 19.18 -6.06
CA LEU A 576 4.39 19.31 -6.15
C LEU A 576 4.90 19.19 -7.58
N LEU A 577 4.39 18.22 -8.34
CA LEU A 577 4.78 18.05 -9.74
C LEU A 577 4.42 19.29 -10.57
N MET A 578 3.21 19.83 -10.39
CA MET A 578 2.77 21.01 -11.14
C MET A 578 3.59 22.26 -10.78
N LYS A 579 3.86 22.50 -9.50
CA LYS A 579 4.74 23.60 -9.05
C LYS A 579 6.17 23.42 -9.58
N TYR A 580 6.67 22.18 -9.62
CA TYR A 580 8.01 21.91 -10.14
C TYR A 580 8.10 22.17 -11.65
N ILE A 581 7.08 21.79 -12.42
CA ILE A 581 7.01 22.10 -13.86
C ILE A 581 7.04 23.62 -14.08
N GLU A 582 6.22 24.38 -13.34
CA GLU A 582 6.20 25.86 -13.43
C GLU A 582 7.57 26.47 -13.10
N LYS A 583 8.23 25.96 -12.06
CA LYS A 583 9.58 26.38 -11.67
C LYS A 583 10.59 26.13 -12.79
N LEU A 584 10.57 24.95 -13.39
CA LEU A 584 11.46 24.56 -14.48
C LEU A 584 11.25 25.45 -15.72
N GLU A 585 10.00 25.73 -16.10
CA GLU A 585 9.69 26.67 -17.20
C GLU A 585 10.23 28.08 -16.91
N GLY A 586 10.09 28.53 -15.66
CA GLY A 586 10.66 29.80 -15.19
C GLY A 586 12.17 29.84 -15.39
N GLU A 587 12.90 28.82 -14.92
CA GLU A 587 14.36 28.73 -15.08
C GLU A 587 14.80 28.71 -16.55
N TRP A 588 14.09 27.97 -17.41
CA TRP A 588 14.40 27.89 -18.83
C TRP A 588 14.30 29.26 -19.53
N LYS A 589 13.22 30.01 -19.25
CA LYS A 589 13.03 31.36 -19.81
C LYS A 589 14.17 32.32 -19.41
N HIS A 590 14.66 32.24 -18.16
CA HIS A 590 15.73 33.12 -17.67
C HIS A 590 17.14 32.72 -18.16
N SER A 591 17.36 31.46 -18.54
CA SER A 591 18.68 30.95 -18.90
C SER A 591 18.93 30.85 -20.40
N VAL A 592 17.88 30.83 -21.24
CA VAL A 592 18.01 30.57 -22.70
C VAL A 592 17.43 31.67 -23.59
N GLN A 593 16.54 32.54 -23.09
CA GLN A 593 16.14 33.73 -23.87
C GLN A 593 17.06 34.91 -23.54
N PRO A 594 17.78 35.51 -24.52
CA PRO A 594 18.54 36.72 -24.27
C PRO A 594 17.57 37.81 -23.80
N GLN A 595 17.94 38.53 -22.73
CA GLN A 595 17.27 39.78 -22.38
C GLN A 595 17.30 40.67 -23.62
N VAL A 596 16.12 40.90 -24.21
CA VAL A 596 15.98 41.91 -25.25
C VAL A 596 16.07 43.25 -24.55
N ASP A 597 17.28 43.78 -24.46
CA ASP A 597 17.51 45.17 -24.09
C ASP A 597 16.72 46.03 -25.07
N THR A 598 15.60 46.56 -24.60
CA THR A 598 14.84 47.56 -25.35
C THR A 598 15.67 48.84 -25.30
N PRO A 599 16.08 49.43 -26.45
CA PRO A 599 16.87 50.65 -26.42
C PRO A 599 16.04 51.76 -25.76
N ALA A 600 16.64 52.45 -24.80
CA ALA A 600 16.07 53.65 -24.21
C ALA A 600 15.70 54.66 -25.31
N ALA A 601 14.44 55.08 -25.32
CA ALA A 601 13.99 56.16 -26.17
C ALA A 601 14.76 57.45 -25.85
N GLU A 602 15.32 58.00 -26.91
CA GLU A 602 15.99 59.27 -27.13
C GLU A 602 15.76 60.39 -26.10
N GLU A 603 16.88 61.01 -25.67
CA GLU A 603 16.92 62.44 -25.38
C GLU A 603 18.04 63.07 -26.23
N LYS A 604 17.65 63.78 -27.30
CA LYS A 604 18.49 64.80 -27.95
C LYS A 604 17.64 65.99 -28.37
N ALA A 605 17.90 67.09 -27.66
CA ALA A 605 17.76 68.51 -27.99
C ALA A 605 16.37 69.05 -28.40
#